data_AF-A0A699WZQ4-F1
#
_entry.id   AF-A0A699WZQ4-F1
#
_cell.length_a   1.000
_cell.length_b   1.000
_cell.length_c   1.000
_cell.angle_alpha   90.00
_cell.angle_beta   90.00
_cell.angle_gamma   90.00
#
_symmetry.space_group_name_H-M   'P 1'
#
loop_
_entity.id
_entity.type
_entity.pdbx_description
1 polymer ?
#
loop_
_entity_poly.entity_id
_entity_poly.type
_entity_poly.pdbx_seq_one_letter_code
_entity_poly.pdbx_strand_id
1 'polypeptide(L)' 'RFIGGLPNKIQGNVIVANPARLQDAIRIANQLMHKKLQGYAARSAENKRRMESNPRDNHGQQPPFKRQNTSG' A
#
# COMPACT_ATOMS: atom_id res chain seq x y z
N ARG A 1 18.64 -5.82 -20.77
CA ARG A 1 17.19 -5.44 -20.77
C ARG A 1 16.83 -4.93 -19.37
N PHE A 2 16.33 -3.71 -19.27
CA PHE A 2 16.22 -2.94 -18.01
C PHE A 2 15.12 -3.39 -17.03
N ILE A 3 14.35 -4.41 -17.42
CA ILE A 3 13.11 -4.80 -16.76
C ILE A 3 13.33 -5.74 -15.57
N GLY A 4 14.48 -6.42 -15.51
CA GLY A 4 14.77 -7.45 -14.49
C GLY A 4 14.90 -6.93 -13.05
N GLY A 5 15.06 -5.63 -12.84
CA GLY A 5 15.13 -5.01 -11.51
C GLY A 5 13.81 -4.38 -11.04
N LEU A 6 12.74 -4.48 -11.82
CA LEU A 6 11.45 -3.85 -11.46
C LEU A 6 10.58 -4.79 -10.62
N PRO A 7 9.83 -4.26 -9.64
CA PRO A 7 8.85 -5.05 -8.92
C PRO A 7 7.80 -5.64 -9.87
N ASN A 8 7.44 -6.92 -9.67
CA ASN A 8 6.47 -7.66 -10.51
C ASN A 8 5.17 -6.88 -10.81
N LYS A 9 4.69 -6.09 -9.84
CA LYS A 9 3.47 -5.28 -9.95
C LYS A 9 3.55 -4.16 -10.99
N ILE A 10 4.75 -3.78 -11.39
CA ILE A 10 5.03 -2.67 -12.31
C ILE A 10 5.59 -3.23 -13.63
N GLN A 11 6.30 -4.36 -13.54
CA GLN A 11 7.00 -5.00 -14.63
C GLN A 11 6.11 -5.29 -15.85
N GLY A 12 4.92 -5.86 -15.64
CA GLY A 12 3.97 -6.14 -16.73
C GLY A 12 3.57 -4.89 -17.51
N ASN A 13 3.26 -3.80 -16.80
CA ASN A 13 2.86 -2.54 -17.44
C ASN A 13 4.02 -1.88 -18.20
N VAL A 14 5.24 -1.95 -17.66
CA VAL A 14 6.43 -1.42 -18.34
C VAL A 14 6.77 -2.25 -19.59
N ILE A 15 6.57 -3.58 -19.56
CA ILE A 15 6.74 -4.44 -20.75
C ILE A 15 5.72 -4.06 -21.83
N VAL A 16 4.45 -3.88 -21.47
CA VAL A 16 3.39 -3.48 -22.41
C VAL A 16 3.67 -2.11 -23.03
N ALA A 17 4.18 -1.17 -22.24
CA ALA A 17 4.53 0.17 -22.72
C ALA A 17 5.75 0.20 -23.65
N ASN A 18 6.51 -0.92 -23.75
CA ASN A 18 7.68 -1.10 -24.60
C ASN A 18 8.59 0.15 -24.72
N PRO A 19 9.14 0.66 -23.60
CA PRO A 19 9.90 1.90 -23.59
C PRO A 19 11.17 1.78 -24.45
N ALA A 20 11.36 2.73 -25.36
CA ALA A 20 12.52 2.78 -26.24
C ALA A 20 13.82 3.14 -25.50
N ARG A 21 13.71 3.86 -24.36
CA ARG A 21 14.83 4.32 -23.55
C ARG A 21 14.65 3.94 -22.08
N LEU A 22 15.76 3.79 -21.36
CA LEU A 22 15.76 3.55 -19.92
C LEU A 22 15.01 4.65 -19.15
N GLN A 23 15.17 5.92 -19.55
CA GLN A 23 14.46 7.04 -18.93
C GLN A 23 12.94 6.91 -19.06
N ASP A 24 12.44 6.37 -20.18
CA ASP A 24 11.00 6.12 -20.35
C ASP A 24 10.52 5.03 -19.42
N ALA A 25 11.28 3.94 -19.28
CA ALA A 25 10.97 2.88 -18.33
C ALA A 25 10.91 3.40 -16.89
N ILE A 26 11.86 4.26 -16.49
CA ILE A 26 11.90 4.90 -15.17
C ILE A 26 10.70 5.83 -14.98
N ARG A 27 10.38 6.66 -15.98
CA ARG A 27 9.23 7.57 -15.95
C ARG A 27 7.91 6.81 -15.79
N ILE A 28 7.70 5.76 -16.57
CA ILE A 28 6.49 4.92 -16.51
C ILE A 28 6.39 4.23 -15.15
N ALA A 29 7.49 3.66 -14.66
CA ALA A 29 7.52 3.03 -13.34
C ALA A 29 7.17 4.02 -12.22
N ASN A 30 7.72 5.23 -12.25
CA ASN A 30 7.44 6.29 -11.28
C ASN A 30 5.98 6.77 -11.34
N GLN A 31 5.42 6.94 -12.54
CA GLN A 31 4.00 7.30 -12.69
C GLN A 31 3.07 6.22 -12.10
N LEU A 32 3.38 4.95 -12.33
CA LEU A 32 2.62 3.83 -11.78
C LEU A 32 2.68 3.77 -10.25
N MET A 33 3.85 4.05 -9.67
CA MET A 33 3.99 4.16 -8.21
C MET A 33 3.22 5.36 -7.66
N HIS A 34 3.34 6.53 -8.29
CA HIS A 34 2.67 7.74 -7.85
C HIS A 34 1.14 7.60 -7.85
N LYS A 35 0.57 7.02 -8.91
CA LYS A 35 -0.88 6.78 -9.01
C LYS A 35 -1.40 5.87 -7.88
N LYS A 36 -0.64 4.84 -7.49
CA LYS A 36 -1.00 3.99 -6.35
C LYS A 36 -0.85 4.71 -5.02
N LEU A 37 0.19 5.53 -4.86
CA LEU A 37 0.40 6.30 -3.63
C LEU A 37 -0.72 7.31 -3.41
N GLN A 38 -1.14 8.03 -4.46
CA GLN A 38 -2.29 8.94 -4.39
C GLN A 38 -3.57 8.20 -3.98
N GLY A 39 -3.84 7.02 -4.57
CA GLY A 39 -4.99 6.20 -4.20
C GLY A 39 -4.97 5.73 -2.74
N TYR A 40 -3.79 5.36 -2.23
CA TYR A 40 -3.61 5.01 -0.82
C TYR A 40 -3.79 6.22 0.10
N ALA A 41 -3.27 7.39 -0.25
CA ALA A 41 -3.43 8.61 0.53
C ALA A 41 -4.91 9.02 0.61
N ALA A 42 -5.65 8.96 -0.50
CA ALA A 42 -7.08 9.25 -0.52
C ALA A 42 -7.88 8.27 0.34
N ARG A 43 -7.62 6.96 0.21
CA ARG A 43 -8.27 5.94 1.04
C ARG A 43 -7.90 6.05 2.52
N SER A 44 -6.66 6.39 2.83
CA SER A 44 -6.20 6.61 4.20
C SER A 44 -6.91 7.81 4.84
N ALA A 45 -7.04 8.92 4.10
CA ALA A 45 -7.79 10.09 4.55
C ALA A 45 -9.27 9.78 4.78
N GLU A 46 -9.90 9.00 3.90
CA GLU A 46 -11.27 8.51 4.09
C GLU A 46 -11.39 7.60 5.33
N ASN A 47 -10.49 6.62 5.47
CA ASN A 47 -10.50 5.71 6.61
C ASN A 47 -10.28 6.44 7.94
N LYS A 48 -9.39 7.44 7.96
CA LYS A 48 -9.18 8.31 9.13
C LYS A 48 -10.45 9.07 9.48
N ARG A 49 -11.12 9.69 8.49
CA ARG A 49 -12.41 10.36 8.71
C ARG A 49 -13.48 9.41 9.26
N ARG A 50 -13.53 8.18 8.77
CA ARG A 50 -14.47 7.16 9.27
C ARG A 50 -14.16 6.73 10.71
N MET A 51 -12.88 6.57 11.05
CA MET A 51 -12.43 6.24 12.40
C MET A 51 -12.73 7.37 13.40
N GLU A 52 -12.51 8.63 12.98
CA GLU A 52 -12.75 9.82 13.80
C GLU A 52 -14.26 10.13 13.92
N SER A 53 -15.04 9.83 12.88
CA SER A 53 -16.50 9.94 12.87
C SER A 53 -17.22 8.82 13.64
N ASN A 54 -16.54 7.72 13.96
CA ASN A 54 -17.14 6.58 14.67
C ASN A 54 -16.45 6.35 16.02
N PRO A 55 -16.67 7.21 17.03
CA PRO A 55 -16.06 7.07 18.36
C PRO A 55 -16.63 5.90 19.19
N ARG A 56 -17.64 5.18 18.68
CA ARG A 56 -18.40 4.17 19.45
C ARG A 56 -18.03 2.70 19.21
N ASP A 57 -17.11 2.38 18.32
CA ASP A 57 -16.75 0.97 18.01
C ASP A 57 -15.42 0.51 18.61
N ASN A 58 -14.86 1.27 19.56
CA ASN A 58 -13.62 0.89 20.25
C ASN A 58 -13.83 0.06 21.54
N HIS A 59 -15.04 -0.44 21.78
CA HIS A 59 -15.34 -1.30 22.94
C HIS A 59 -15.22 -2.81 22.65
N GLY A 60 -14.86 -3.23 21.43
CA GLY A 60 -14.91 -4.66 21.05
C GLY A 60 -13.65 -5.30 20.48
N GLN A 61 -12.58 -4.56 20.17
CA GLN A 61 -11.50 -5.09 19.30
C GLN A 61 -10.11 -5.18 19.93
N GLN A 62 -9.99 -5.09 21.25
CA GLN A 62 -8.80 -5.66 21.90
C GLN A 62 -9.14 -7.09 22.33
N PRO A 63 -8.49 -8.13 21.76
CA PRO A 63 -8.42 -9.39 22.46
C PRO A 63 -7.74 -9.10 23.79
N PRO A 64 -8.34 -9.45 24.95
CA PRO A 64 -7.61 -9.39 26.19
C PRO A 64 -6.48 -10.38 26.04
N PHE A 65 -5.24 -9.89 25.95
CA PHE A 65 -4.07 -10.74 26.08
C PHE A 65 -4.17 -11.41 27.46
N LYS A 66 -4.70 -12.63 27.49
CA LYS A 66 -4.83 -13.48 28.67
C LYS A 66 -3.41 -13.85 29.11
N ARG A 67 -2.80 -13.05 29.98
CA ARG A 67 -1.62 -13.45 30.73
C ARG A 67 -2.08 -14.44 31.80
N GLN A 68 -1.85 -15.72 31.57
CA GLN A 68 -1.88 -16.71 32.64
C GLN A 68 -0.57 -16.57 33.43
N ASN A 69 -0.64 -15.94 34.60
CA ASN A 69 0.38 -16.14 35.63
C ASN A 69 -0.11 -17.31 36.49
N THR A 70 0.45 -18.50 36.28
CA THR A 70 0.42 -19.58 37.28
C THR A 70 1.76 -19.60 37.98
N SER A 71 1.84 -18.95 39.14
CA SER A 71 2.78 -19.34 40.19
C SER A 71 2.10 -20.43 41.02
N GLY A 72 2.74 -21.59 41.07
CA GLY A 72 2.46 -22.73 41.92
C GLY A 72 3.71 -23.56 41.98
#